data_AF-S8BV53-F1
#
_entry.id   AF-S8BV53-F1
#
_cell.length_a   1.000
_cell.length_b   1.000
_cell.length_c   1.000
_cell.angle_alpha   90.00
_cell.angle_beta   90.00
_cell.angle_gamma   90.00
#
_symmetry.space_group_name_H-M   'P 1'
#
loop_
_entity.id
_entity.type
_entity.pdbx_description
1 polymer ?
#
loop_
_entity_poly.entity_id
_entity_poly.type
_entity_poly.pdbx_seq_one_letter_code
_entity_poly.pdbx_strand_id
1 'polypeptide(L)'
;GGGGGGGAAERISDDDENGVNTRKKLRLSKEQSAFLEESFKEHNTLNPKQKLALAKQLNLRPRQVEVWFQNRRARTKLKQTEVDCEYLKRCCDALTEENRRLQKELHDLRALKTSAPFYMQIPATTLTMCPSCEKIA
;
A
#
# COMPACT_ATOMS: atom_id res chain seq x y z
N GLY A 1 39.23 5.45 -24.15
CA GLY A 1 38.28 4.93 -25.15
C GLY A 1 36.90 5.24 -24.63
N GLY A 2 36.05 5.99 -25.34
CA GLY A 2 35.37 5.57 -26.57
C GLY A 2 34.08 4.84 -26.15
N GLY A 3 32.86 5.17 -26.55
CA GLY A 3 32.31 6.06 -27.57
C GLY A 3 30.98 5.43 -28.06
N GLY A 4 29.96 6.26 -28.30
CA GLY A 4 28.72 5.90 -29.04
C GLY A 4 27.57 5.38 -28.18
N GLY A 5 26.29 5.68 -28.43
CA GLY A 5 25.59 6.49 -29.43
C GLY A 5 24.19 6.78 -28.86
N GLY A 6 23.53 7.90 -29.17
CA GLY A 6 22.84 8.05 -30.45
C GLY A 6 21.36 7.72 -30.25
N GLY A 7 20.58 8.69 -29.76
CA GLY A 7 19.14 8.59 -29.58
C GLY A 7 18.52 9.98 -29.54
N ALA A 8 18.56 10.68 -30.67
CA ALA A 8 17.84 11.93 -30.86
C ALA A 8 16.34 11.60 -30.93
N ALA A 9 15.67 11.64 -29.78
CA ALA A 9 14.22 11.73 -29.74
C ALA A 9 13.85 13.10 -30.32
N GLU A 10 13.25 13.09 -31.51
CA GLU A 10 12.71 14.27 -32.18
C GLU A 10 11.81 15.03 -31.20
N ARG A 11 12.28 16.22 -30.81
CA ARG A 11 11.48 17.18 -30.08
C ARG A 11 10.51 17.77 -31.09
N ILE A 12 9.28 17.27 -31.09
CA ILE A 12 8.17 17.96 -31.72
C ILE A 12 8.02 19.28 -30.96
N SER A 13 8.57 20.36 -31.53
CA SER A 13 8.27 21.73 -31.12
C SER A 13 6.81 21.99 -31.45
N ASP A 14 5.95 21.83 -30.44
CA ASP A 14 4.63 22.45 -30.46
C ASP A 14 4.87 23.96 -30.31
N ASP A 15 4.68 24.68 -31.42
CA ASP A 15 4.66 26.13 -31.56
C ASP A 15 3.92 26.80 -30.38
N ASP A 16 4.69 27.44 -29.50
CA ASP A 16 4.19 28.22 -28.36
C ASP A 16 4.07 29.68 -28.80
N GLU A 17 3.15 29.93 -29.73
CA GLU A 17 2.74 31.28 -30.09
C GLU A 17 1.56 31.69 -29.20
N ASN A 18 1.82 32.76 -28.45
CA ASN A 18 0.86 33.69 -27.90
C ASN A 18 0.17 33.34 -26.57
N GLY A 19 0.66 34.02 -25.53
CA GLY A 19 -0.25 34.81 -24.70
C GLY A 19 -0.24 34.44 -23.23
N VAL A 20 0.43 35.29 -22.46
CA VAL A 20 0.26 35.52 -21.02
C VAL A 20 -1.21 35.86 -20.73
N ASN A 21 -2.11 34.88 -20.81
CA ASN A 21 -3.47 35.01 -20.34
C ASN A 21 -3.54 34.39 -18.94
N THR A 22 -3.38 35.25 -17.94
CA THR A 22 -3.89 35.11 -16.57
C THR A 22 -4.81 33.90 -16.40
N ARG A 23 -4.29 32.86 -15.72
CA ARG A 23 -4.84 31.49 -15.66
C ARG A 23 -6.27 31.46 -15.14
N LYS A 24 -7.26 31.67 -16.02
CA LYS A 24 -8.64 31.29 -15.74
C LYS A 24 -8.66 29.77 -15.63
N LYS A 25 -9.10 29.26 -14.47
CA LYS A 25 -9.25 27.82 -14.23
C LYS A 25 -10.10 27.23 -15.34
N LEU A 26 -9.59 26.21 -16.02
CA LEU A 26 -10.34 25.47 -17.03
C LEU A 26 -11.62 24.94 -16.40
N ARG A 27 -12.78 25.33 -16.96
CA ARG A 27 -14.07 24.73 -16.65
C ARG A 27 -14.48 23.88 -17.85
N LEU A 28 -14.48 22.56 -17.65
CA LEU A 28 -14.98 21.62 -18.65
C LEU A 28 -16.50 21.53 -18.53
N SER A 29 -17.17 21.33 -19.67
CA SER A 29 -18.58 20.95 -19.67
C SER A 29 -18.75 19.54 -19.06
N LYS A 30 -19.99 19.21 -18.67
CA LYS A 30 -20.32 17.87 -18.15
C LYS A 30 -20.01 16.79 -19.20
N GLU A 31 -20.32 17.07 -20.46
CA GLU A 31 -20.07 16.18 -21.58
C GLU A 31 -18.58 16.00 -21.84
N GLN A 32 -17.80 17.09 -21.87
CA GLN A 32 -16.33 17.01 -22.01
C GLN A 32 -15.71 16.18 -20.88
N SER A 33 -16.17 16.39 -19.65
CA SER A 33 -15.69 15.65 -18.48
C SER A 33 -16.04 14.16 -18.58
N ALA A 34 -17.27 13.83 -18.98
CA ALA A 34 -17.71 12.45 -19.15
C ALA A 34 -16.90 11.72 -20.22
N PHE A 35 -16.64 12.37 -21.35
CA PHE A 35 -15.85 11.78 -22.43
C PHE A 35 -14.39 11.53 -22.01
N LEU A 36 -13.78 12.48 -21.30
CA LEU A 36 -12.43 12.31 -20.77
C LEU A 36 -12.34 11.19 -19.73
N GLU A 37 -13.34 11.05 -18.85
CA GLU A 37 -13.41 9.92 -17.91
C GLU A 37 -13.56 8.58 -18.62
N GLU A 38 -14.39 8.50 -19.68
CA GLU A 38 -14.56 7.26 -20.44
C GLU A 38 -13.26 6.85 -21.14
N SER A 39 -12.61 7.79 -21.84
CA SER A 39 -11.31 7.55 -22.45
C SER A 39 -10.24 7.15 -21.43
N PHE A 40 -10.27 7.74 -20.22
CA PHE A 40 -9.34 7.41 -19.15
C PHE A 40 -9.52 5.99 -18.59
N LYS A 41 -10.75 5.48 -18.53
CA LYS A 41 -11.04 4.11 -18.09
C LYS A 41 -10.43 3.09 -19.03
N GLU A 42 -10.46 3.35 -20.34
CA GLU A 42 -9.83 2.50 -21.34
C GLU A 42 -8.30 2.61 -21.27
N HIS A 43 -7.78 3.84 -21.19
CA HIS A 43 -6.34 4.11 -21.21
C HIS A 43 -5.98 5.23 -20.22
N ASN A 44 -5.35 4.87 -19.09
CA ASN A 44 -4.98 5.85 -18.05
C ASN A 44 -3.82 6.79 -18.43
N THR A 45 -3.13 6.49 -19.53
CA THR A 45 -2.06 7.29 -20.16
C THR A 45 -2.40 7.57 -21.61
N LEU A 46 -2.13 8.78 -22.07
CA LEU A 46 -2.31 9.17 -23.47
C LEU A 46 -0.99 9.12 -24.22
N ASN A 47 -1.02 8.53 -25.41
CA ASN A 47 0.00 8.76 -26.41
C ASN A 47 -0.24 10.08 -27.18
N PRO A 48 0.73 10.62 -27.94
CA PRO A 48 0.58 11.89 -28.65
C PRO A 48 -0.60 11.92 -29.64
N LYS A 49 -0.84 10.81 -30.36
CA LYS A 49 -1.94 10.72 -31.35
C LYS A 49 -3.30 10.78 -30.66
N GLN A 50 -3.49 10.04 -29.57
CA GLN A 50 -4.71 10.06 -28.77
C GLN A 50 -4.94 11.45 -28.15
N LYS A 51 -3.88 12.09 -27.62
CA LYS A 51 -3.96 13.46 -27.08
C LYS A 51 -4.50 14.44 -28.12
N LEU A 52 -3.94 14.42 -29.34
CA LEU A 52 -4.37 15.29 -30.43
C LEU A 52 -5.80 14.98 -30.89
N ALA A 53 -6.17 13.70 -30.98
CA ALA A 53 -7.53 13.29 -31.35
C ALA A 53 -8.57 13.77 -30.33
N LEU A 54 -8.33 13.55 -29.03
CA LEU A 54 -9.20 14.00 -27.96
C LEU A 54 -9.31 15.52 -27.91
N ALA A 55 -8.19 16.23 -28.08
CA ALA A 55 -8.17 17.69 -28.12
C ALA A 55 -9.08 18.23 -29.23
N LYS A 56 -8.98 17.65 -30.45
CA LYS A 56 -9.85 18.02 -31.58
C LYS A 56 -11.32 17.70 -31.29
N GLN A 57 -11.62 16.49 -30.82
CA GLN A 57 -13.00 16.04 -30.59
C GLN A 57 -13.72 16.84 -29.51
N LEU A 58 -12.98 17.29 -28.49
CA LEU A 58 -13.54 18.04 -27.36
C LEU A 58 -13.42 19.56 -27.52
N ASN A 59 -12.83 20.02 -28.62
CA ASN A 59 -12.47 21.42 -28.86
C ASN A 59 -11.67 22.04 -27.70
N LEU A 60 -10.64 21.32 -27.25
CA LEU A 60 -9.72 21.70 -26.19
C LEU A 60 -8.30 21.83 -26.72
N ARG A 61 -7.44 22.57 -26.01
CA ARG A 61 -6.00 22.57 -26.31
C ARG A 61 -5.39 21.23 -25.90
N PRO A 62 -4.41 20.68 -26.65
CA PRO A 62 -3.71 19.45 -26.27
C PRO A 62 -3.17 19.47 -24.84
N ARG A 63 -2.66 20.62 -24.40
CA ARG A 63 -2.17 20.82 -23.03
C ARG A 63 -3.26 20.69 -21.96
N GLN A 64 -4.50 21.11 -22.25
CA GLN A 64 -5.63 20.98 -21.32
C GLN A 64 -5.99 19.51 -21.10
N VAL A 65 -6.01 18.72 -22.18
CA VAL A 65 -6.24 17.27 -22.13
C VAL A 65 -5.12 16.60 -21.33
N GLU A 66 -3.86 16.93 -21.62
CA GLU A 66 -2.71 16.39 -20.89
C GLU A 66 -2.78 16.67 -19.38
N VAL A 67 -3.00 17.94 -19.00
CA VAL A 67 -3.11 18.35 -17.59
C VAL A 67 -4.30 17.68 -16.92
N TRP A 68 -5.41 17.49 -17.63
CA TRP A 68 -6.56 16.76 -17.10
C TRP A 68 -6.18 15.31 -16.76
N PHE A 69 -5.51 14.60 -17.67
CA PHE A 69 -5.06 13.21 -17.45
C PHE A 69 -4.03 13.11 -16.30
N GLN A 70 -3.08 14.04 -16.24
CA GLN A 70 -2.12 14.11 -15.13
C GLN A 70 -2.83 14.31 -13.78
N ASN A 71 -3.73 15.29 -13.70
CA ASN A 71 -4.51 15.54 -12.49
C ASN A 71 -5.42 14.38 -12.12
N ARG A 72 -5.97 13.68 -13.11
CA ARG A 72 -6.81 12.50 -12.87
C ARG A 72 -6.01 11.38 -12.25
N ARG A 73 -4.82 11.06 -12.78
CA ARG A 73 -3.89 10.09 -12.19
C ARG A 73 -3.47 10.48 -10.77
N ALA A 74 -3.12 11.74 -10.55
CA ALA A 74 -2.74 12.24 -9.23
C ALA A 74 -3.86 12.04 -8.20
N ARG A 75 -5.12 12.37 -8.55
CA ARG A 75 -6.28 12.14 -7.68
C ARG A 75 -6.53 10.65 -7.42
N THR A 76 -6.40 9.80 -8.43
CA THR A 76 -6.55 8.34 -8.24
C THR A 76 -5.49 7.79 -7.29
N LYS A 77 -4.23 8.20 -7.48
CA LYS A 77 -3.13 7.78 -6.60
C LYS A 77 -3.35 8.27 -5.17
N LEU A 78 -3.76 9.52 -4.98
CA LEU A 78 -4.04 10.07 -3.65
C LEU A 78 -5.12 9.25 -2.93
N LYS A 79 -6.26 9.02 -3.58
CA LYS A 79 -7.34 8.21 -3.01
C LYS A 79 -6.87 6.79 -2.65
N GLN A 80 -6.04 6.18 -3.50
CA GLN A 80 -5.49 4.85 -3.21
C GLN A 80 -4.60 4.90 -1.96
N THR A 81 -3.69 5.87 -1.87
CA THR A 81 -2.82 6.04 -0.71
C THR A 81 -3.60 6.29 0.58
N GLU A 82 -4.68 7.07 0.54
CA GLU A 82 -5.56 7.27 1.70
C GLU A 82 -6.14 5.94 2.21
N VAL A 83 -6.66 5.11 1.29
CA VAL A 83 -7.21 3.79 1.61
C VAL A 83 -6.13 2.84 2.13
N ASP A 84 -4.96 2.81 1.50
CA ASP A 84 -3.83 1.95 1.90
C ASP A 84 -3.34 2.33 3.31
N CYS A 85 -3.25 3.63 3.61
CA CYS A 85 -2.89 4.13 4.93
C CYS A 85 -3.91 3.70 6.00
N GLU A 86 -5.21 3.78 5.69
CA GLU A 86 -6.25 3.33 6.62
C GLU A 86 -6.17 1.82 6.87
N TYR A 87 -5.95 1.03 5.81
CA TYR A 87 -5.78 -0.41 5.91
C TYR A 87 -4.56 -0.77 6.77
N LEU A 88 -3.40 -0.18 6.50
CA LEU A 88 -2.18 -0.41 7.26
C LEU A 88 -2.36 -0.05 8.74
N LYS A 89 -3.04 1.07 9.04
CA LYS A 89 -3.35 1.47 10.42
C LYS A 89 -4.14 0.38 11.14
N ARG A 90 -5.21 -0.16 10.53
CA ARG A 90 -6.02 -1.24 11.12
C ARG A 90 -5.18 -2.50 11.37
N CYS A 91 -4.29 -2.86 10.45
CA CYS A 91 -3.36 -3.98 10.63
C CYS A 91 -2.41 -3.76 11.80
N CYS A 92 -1.85 -2.54 11.93
CA CYS A 92 -0.97 -2.18 13.04
C CYS A 92 -1.72 -2.26 14.39
N ASP A 93 -2.94 -1.74 14.46
CA ASP A 93 -3.76 -1.78 15.67
C ASP A 93 -4.05 -3.23 16.10
N ALA A 94 -4.45 -4.08 15.15
CA ALA A 94 -4.71 -5.50 15.39
C ALA A 94 -3.44 -6.24 15.87
N LEU A 95 -2.30 -6.03 15.20
CA LEU A 95 -1.04 -6.65 15.59
C LEU A 95 -0.56 -6.16 16.97
N THR A 96 -0.83 -4.91 17.32
CA THR A 96 -0.51 -4.35 18.63
C THR A 96 -1.32 -5.03 19.72
N GLU A 97 -2.62 -5.23 19.50
CA GLU A 97 -3.48 -5.91 20.47
C GLU A 97 -3.09 -7.40 20.63
N GLU A 98 -2.83 -8.10 19.53
CA GLU A 98 -2.35 -9.48 19.58
C GLU A 98 -1.01 -9.59 20.33
N ASN A 99 -0.06 -8.67 20.09
CA ASN A 99 1.19 -8.63 20.85
C ASN A 99 0.96 -8.40 22.34
N ARG A 100 0.05 -7.49 22.69
CA ARG A 100 -0.31 -7.23 24.08
C ARG A 100 -0.91 -8.47 24.74
N ARG A 101 -1.79 -9.19 24.04
CA ARG A 101 -2.40 -10.44 24.52
C ARG A 101 -1.32 -11.49 24.77
N LEU A 102 -0.45 -11.73 23.79
CA LEU A 102 0.65 -12.70 23.91
C LEU A 102 1.62 -12.33 25.04
N GLN A 103 1.94 -11.05 25.22
CA GLN A 103 2.76 -10.61 26.35
C GLN A 103 2.12 -10.91 27.70
N LYS A 104 0.80 -10.73 27.83
CA LYS A 104 0.06 -11.09 29.03
C LYS A 104 0.08 -12.59 29.27
N GLU A 105 -0.21 -13.39 28.25
CA GLU A 105 -0.15 -14.86 28.33
C GLU A 105 1.25 -15.34 28.75
N LEU A 106 2.31 -14.76 28.17
CA LEU A 106 3.70 -15.05 28.55
C LEU A 106 4.01 -14.67 29.99
N HIS A 107 3.53 -13.51 30.45
CA HIS A 107 3.69 -13.08 31.83
C HIS A 107 3.01 -14.07 32.80
N ASP A 108 1.77 -14.45 32.52
CA ASP A 108 0.99 -15.37 33.36
C ASP A 108 1.62 -16.77 33.40
N LEU A 109 2.09 -17.29 32.25
CA LEU A 109 2.82 -18.56 32.19
C LEU A 109 4.16 -18.51 32.96
N ARG A 110 4.89 -17.39 32.91
CA ARG A 110 6.12 -17.21 33.69
C ARG A 110 5.82 -17.14 35.18
N ALA A 111 4.74 -16.47 35.59
CA ALA A 111 4.29 -16.43 36.97
C ALA A 111 3.95 -17.85 37.49
N LEU A 112 3.19 -18.64 36.73
CA LEU A 112 2.86 -20.03 37.07
C LEU A 112 4.10 -20.93 37.17
N LYS A 113 5.06 -20.78 36.24
CA LYS A 113 6.33 -21.53 36.27
C LYS A 113 7.19 -21.17 37.48
N THR A 114 7.11 -19.92 37.94
CA THR A 114 7.86 -19.42 39.10
C THR A 114 7.17 -19.78 40.42
N SER A 115 5.84 -19.89 40.45
CA SER A 115 5.06 -20.39 41.59
C SER A 115 5.05 -21.92 41.72
N ALA A 116 5.76 -22.62 40.83
CA ALA A 116 6.01 -24.05 40.93
C ALA A 116 7.40 -24.40 41.54
N PRO A 117 7.77 -23.94 42.75
CA PRO A 117 8.70 -24.68 43.58
C PRO A 117 7.86 -25.50 44.57
N PHE A 118 7.80 -26.83 44.39
CA PHE A 118 7.70 -27.86 45.45
C PHE A 118 7.08 -29.21 45.01
N TYR A 119 6.50 -29.35 43.80
CA TYR A 119 5.96 -30.67 43.39
C TYR A 119 7.01 -31.67 42.86
N MET A 120 8.29 -31.31 42.77
CA MET A 120 9.35 -32.25 42.37
C MET A 120 10.36 -32.53 43.49
N GLN A 121 9.95 -32.36 44.76
CA GLN A 121 10.58 -33.03 45.89
C GLN A 121 9.57 -33.99 46.53
N ILE A 122 9.29 -35.09 45.83
CA ILE A 122 8.95 -36.32 46.55
C ILE A 122 10.30 -36.83 47.06
N PRO A 123 10.60 -36.79 48.37
CA PRO A 123 11.75 -37.51 48.87
C PRO A 123 11.55 -38.98 48.48
N ALA A 124 12.57 -39.58 47.86
CA ALA A 124 12.63 -41.02 47.66
C ALA A 124 12.82 -41.69 49.03
N THR A 125 11.81 -41.58 49.90
CA THR A 125 11.79 -42.22 51.20
C THR A 125 10.72 -43.29 51.17
N THR A 126 11.25 -44.51 51.26
CA THR A 126 10.59 -45.78 51.54
C THR A 126 9.66 -46.30 50.46
N LEU A 127 10.27 -47.05 49.53
CA LEU A 127 9.74 -48.33 49.06
C LEU A 127 9.14 -49.09 50.27
N THR A 128 7.82 -49.01 50.46
CA THR A 128 7.13 -49.89 51.39
C THR A 128 7.16 -51.28 50.78
N MET A 129 7.98 -52.14 51.39
CA MET A 129 8.15 -53.53 51.03
C MET A 129 6.81 -54.27 50.99
N CYS A 130 6.62 -55.04 49.92
CA CYS A 130 5.55 -56.00 49.77
C CYS A 130 5.59 -57.00 50.94
N PRO A 131 4.49 -57.21 51.69
CA PRO A 131 4.45 -58.18 52.79
C PRO A 131 4.46 -59.66 52.33
N SER A 132 4.85 -59.92 51.07
CA SER A 132 4.92 -61.27 50.49
C SER A 132 6.31 -61.65 49.96
N CYS A 133 7.33 -60.83 50.18
CA CYS A 133 8.66 -61.06 49.62
C CYS A 133 9.72 -61.10 50.73
N GLU A 134 10.10 -62.30 51.17
CA GLU A 134 11.36 -62.50 51.88
C GLU A 134 12.52 -62.29 50.90
N LYS A 135 13.13 -61.10 50.97
CA LYS A 135 14.51 -60.70 50.60
C LYS A 135 14.57 -59.45 49.73
N ILE A 136 15.43 -58.53 50.17
CA ILE A 136 15.73 -57.21 49.59
C ILE A 136 16.96 -57.33 48.69
N ALA A 137 16.86 -56.77 47.48
CA ALA A 137 17.86 -55.87 46.88
C ALA A 137 17.16 -55.01 45.82
#